data_AF-A0A8J3DVI0-F1
#
_entry.id   AF-A0A8J3DVI0-F1
#
_cell.length_a   1.000
_cell.length_b   1.000
_cell.length_c   1.000
_cell.angle_alpha   90.00
_cell.angle_beta   90.00
_cell.angle_gamma   90.00
#
_symmetry.space_group_name_H-M   'P 1'
#
loop_
_entity.id
_entity.type
_entity.pdbx_description
1 polymer ?
#
loop_
_entity_poly.entity_id
_entity_poly.type
_entity_poly.pdbx_seq_one_letter_code
_entity_poly.pdbx_strand_id
1 'polypeptide(L)' 'MGDIVNLRTVRKQRDRAEDARKADENRARFGRTKAEKQAEAKAAERAETQLDNHRREP' A
#
# COMPACT_ATOMS: atom_id res chain seq x y z
N MET A 1 42.07 6.96 -14.57
CA MET A 1 41.99 6.57 -13.15
C MET A 1 40.62 5.93 -12.98
N GLY A 2 40.57 4.63 -12.68
CA GLY A 2 39.30 3.92 -12.53
C GLY A 2 38.82 3.99 -11.09
N ASP A 3 37.57 4.38 -10.89
CA ASP A 3 36.97 4.38 -9.55
C ASP A 3 36.88 2.95 -9.02
N ILE A 4 37.55 2.69 -7.90
CA ILE A 4 37.50 1.40 -7.21
C ILE A 4 36.18 1.35 -6.44
N VAL A 5 35.16 0.73 -7.05
CA VAL A 5 33.85 0.58 -6.42
C VAL A 5 33.83 -0.68 -5.54
N ASN A 6 33.48 -0.51 -4.27
CA ASN A 6 33.29 -1.63 -3.36
C ASN A 6 31.96 -2.35 -3.64
N LEU A 7 32.05 -3.48 -4.35
CA LEU A 7 30.90 -4.30 -4.73
C LEU A 7 30.09 -4.82 -3.53
N ARG A 8 30.71 -5.01 -2.36
CA ARG A 8 30.00 -5.43 -1.14
C ARG A 8 29.01 -4.35 -0.69
N THR A 9 29.44 -3.09 -0.72
CA THR A 9 28.58 -1.95 -0.34
C THR A 9 27.42 -1.80 -1.31
N VAL A 10 27.69 -1.92 -2.61
CA VAL A 10 26.67 -1.84 -3.67
C VAL A 10 25.63 -2.94 -3.52
N ARG A 11 26.05 -4.20 -3.31
CA ARG A 11 25.13 -5.32 -3.06
C ARG A 11 24.26 -5.06 -1.83
N LYS A 12 24.86 -4.64 -0.72
CA LYS A 12 24.12 -4.33 0.51
C LYS A 12 23.12 -3.18 0.33
N GLN A 13 23.44 -2.19 -0.51
CA GLN A 13 22.51 -1.11 -0.83
C GLN A 13 21.34 -1.61 -1.67
N ARG A 14 21.60 -2.45 -2.68
CA ARG A 14 20.55 -3.08 -3.49
C ARG A 14 19.61 -3.91 -2.62
N ASP A 15 20.14 -4.79 -1.78
CA ASP A 15 19.33 -5.70 -0.97
C ASP A 15 18.44 -4.90 0.02
N ARG A 16 18.98 -3.84 0.66
CA ARG A 16 18.16 -2.93 1.50
C ARG A 16 17.05 -2.22 0.70
N ALA A 17 17.34 -1.82 -0.54
CA ALA A 17 16.36 -1.15 -1.38
C ALA A 17 15.23 -2.12 -1.80
N GLU A 18 15.53 -3.38 -2.04
CA GLU A 18 14.52 -4.42 -2.30
C GLU A 18 13.65 -4.68 -1.07
N ASP A 19 14.25 -4.79 0.11
CA ASP A 19 13.52 -4.99 1.36
C ASP A 19 12.59 -3.81 1.68
N ALA A 20 13.02 -2.58 1.42
CA ALA A 20 12.19 -1.39 1.57
C ALA A 20 10.95 -1.42 0.64
N ARG A 21 11.14 -1.79 -0.63
CA ARG A 21 10.02 -1.93 -1.59
C ARG A 21 9.02 -2.99 -1.15
N LYS A 22 9.52 -4.15 -0.70
CA LYS A 22 8.67 -5.22 -0.15
C LYS A 22 7.91 -4.76 1.09
N ALA A 23 8.56 -3.99 1.96
CA ALA A 23 7.91 -3.44 3.15
C ALA A 23 6.80 -2.46 2.79
N ASP A 24 7.00 -1.58 1.80
CA ASP A 24 5.98 -0.65 1.33
C ASP A 24 4.80 -1.37 0.67
N GLU A 25 5.08 -2.38 -0.15
CA GLU A 25 4.06 -3.25 -0.72
C GLU A 25 3.26 -3.98 0.37
N ASN A 26 3.94 -4.51 1.39
CA ASN A 26 3.29 -5.15 2.53
C ASN A 26 2.52 -4.15 3.41
N ARG A 27 2.95 -2.89 3.53
CA ARG A 27 2.17 -1.84 4.20
C ARG A 27 0.90 -1.50 3.41
N ALA A 28 0.99 -1.42 2.09
CA ALA A 28 -0.19 -1.20 1.25
C ALA A 28 -1.16 -2.40 1.31
N ARG A 29 -0.62 -3.63 1.28
CA ARG A 29 -1.40 -4.88 1.29
C ARG A 29 -1.96 -5.25 2.67
N PHE A 30 -1.14 -5.09 3.71
CA PHE A 30 -1.40 -5.62 5.06
C PHE A 30 -1.33 -4.56 6.16
N GLY A 31 -0.79 -3.37 5.89
CA GLY A 31 -0.59 -2.30 6.85
C GLY A 31 -1.81 -1.43 7.14
N ARG A 32 -2.95 -1.68 6.49
CA ARG A 32 -4.22 -1.05 6.90
C ARG A 32 -4.53 -1.49 8.32
N THR A 33 -4.52 -0.53 9.23
CA THR A 33 -4.94 -0.72 10.61
C THR A 33 -6.42 -1.10 10.66
N LYS A 34 -6.85 -1.73 11.76
CA LYS A 34 -8.27 -2.06 11.96
C LYS A 34 -9.17 -0.81 11.84
N ALA A 35 -8.69 0.34 12.27
CA ALA A 35 -9.38 1.61 12.17
C ALA A 35 -9.57 2.07 10.71
N GLU A 36 -8.53 1.98 9.88
CA GLU A 36 -8.60 2.34 8.46
C GLU A 36 -9.53 1.41 7.68
N LYS A 37 -9.46 0.09 7.94
CA LYS A 37 -10.39 -0.88 7.33
C LYS A 37 -11.85 -0.59 7.71
N GLN A 38 -12.11 -0.24 8.97
CA GLN A 38 -13.46 0.12 9.42
C GLN A 38 -13.95 1.44 8.83
N ALA A 39 -13.07 2.43 8.69
CA ALA A 39 -13.42 3.71 8.06
C ALA A 39 -13.77 3.52 6.58
N GLU A 40 -13.00 2.71 5.86
CA GLU A 40 -13.25 2.36 4.47
C GLU A 40 -14.55 1.57 4.31
N ALA A 41 -14.80 0.57 5.17
CA ALA A 41 -16.06 -0.19 5.16
C ALA A 41 -17.29 0.71 5.40
N LYS A 42 -17.23 1.62 6.38
CA LYS A 42 -18.29 2.61 6.63
C LYS A 42 -18.45 3.63 5.51
N ALA A 43 -17.39 3.92 4.76
CA ALA A 43 -17.47 4.78 3.59
C ALA A 43 -18.18 4.05 2.43
N ALA A 44 -17.83 2.78 2.21
CA ALA A 44 -18.48 1.93 1.21
C ALA A 44 -19.97 1.73 1.51
N GLU A 45 -20.34 1.38 2.74
CA GLU A 45 -21.73 1.20 3.17
C GLU A 45 -22.57 2.48 2.97
N ARG A 46 -22.01 3.64 3.29
CA ARG A 46 -22.69 4.93 3.04
C ARG A 46 -22.87 5.20 1.55
N ALA A 47 -21.89 4.85 0.72
CA ALA A 47 -21.99 5.00 -0.73
C ALA A 47 -23.06 4.07 -1.31
N GLU A 48 -23.09 2.80 -0.90
CA GLU A 48 -24.13 1.85 -1.28
C GLU A 48 -25.52 2.33 -0.87
N THR A 49 -25.67 2.75 0.40
CA THR A 49 -26.95 3.28 0.90
C THR A 49 -27.39 4.52 0.13
N GLN A 50 -26.47 5.41 -0.25
CA GLN A 50 -26.79 6.57 -1.09
C GLN A 50 -27.26 6.13 -2.47
N LEU A 51 -26.56 5.19 -3.11
CA LEU A 51 -26.94 4.67 -4.42
C LEU A 51 -28.31 3.99 -4.38
N ASP A 52 -28.59 3.21 -3.33
CA ASP A 52 -29.88 2.56 -3.14
C ASP A 52 -31.01 3.58 -2.90
N ASN A 53 -30.79 4.61 -2.08
CA ASN A 53 -31.77 5.69 -1.90
C ASN A 53 -32.04 6.48 -3.18
N HIS A 54 -31.05 6.56 -4.08
CA HIS A 54 -31.19 7.21 -5.38
C HIS A 54 -31.68 6.26 -6.47
N ARG A 55 -31.82 4.96 -6.17
CA ARG A 55 -32.33 3.97 -7.11
C ARG A 55 -33.84 4.16 -7.27
N ARG A 56 -34.24 4.60 -8.45
CA ARG A 56 -35.64 4.52 -8.90
C ARG A 56 -35.79 3.19 -9.64
N GLU A 57 -36.59 2.29 -9.09
CA GLU A 57 -37.01 1.10 -9.83
C GLU A 57 -37.89 1.55 -11.03
N PRO A 58 -37.75 0.91 -12.21
CA PRO A 58 -38.67 1.08 -13.33
C PRO A 58 -40.03 0.42 -13.06
#